data_AF-A0A914M5E9-F1
#
_entry.id   AF-A0A914M5E9-F1
#
_cell.length_a   1.000
_cell.length_b   1.000
_cell.length_c   1.000
_cell.angle_alpha   90.00
_cell.angle_beta   90.00
_cell.angle_gamma   90.00
#
_symmetry.space_group_name_H-M   'P 1'
#
loop_
_entity.id
_entity.type
_entity.pdbx_description
1 polymer ?
#
loop_
_entity_poly.entity_id
_entity_poly.type
_entity_poly.pdbx_seq_one_letter_code
_entity_poly.pdbx_strand_id
1 'polypeptide(L)' 'MIHIGDEVKILGENYSIQDEEDCRVMTVGRLWIPVARYDIEVSSIGAGCLVLMEGIDQPITKTCTIC' A
#
# COMPACT_ATOMS: atom_id res chain seq x y z
N MET A 1 -6.28 -1.18 -10.27
CA MET A 1 -7.23 -1.77 -9.30
C MET A 1 -6.37 -2.62 -8.39
N ILE A 2 -6.53 -2.50 -7.07
CA ILE A 2 -5.70 -3.25 -6.10
C ILE A 2 -6.58 -4.34 -5.49
N HIS A 3 -6.05 -5.56 -5.41
CA HIS A 3 -6.71 -6.71 -4.80
C HIS A 3 -5.96 -7.20 -3.56
N ILE A 4 -6.69 -7.91 -2.70
CA ILE A 4 -6.07 -8.68 -1.61
C ILE A 4 -5.17 -9.78 -2.21
N GLY A 5 -3.94 -9.86 -1.73
CA GLY A 5 -2.95 -10.83 -2.17
C GLY A 5 -2.07 -10.37 -3.34
N ASP A 6 -2.28 -9.17 -3.87
CA ASP A 6 -1.42 -8.62 -4.91
C ASP A 6 -0.02 -8.30 -4.35
N GLU A 7 1.01 -8.60 -5.14
CA GLU A 7 2.38 -8.15 -4.88
C GLU A 7 2.55 -6.73 -5.43
N VAL A 8 2.84 -5.78 -4.54
CA VAL A 8 3.02 -4.37 -4.86
C VAL A 8 4.43 -3.92 -4.53
N LYS A 9 4.96 -2.97 -5.32
CA LYS A 9 6.27 -2.37 -5.06
C LYS A 9 6.09 -1.10 -4.25
N ILE A 10 6.70 -1.07 -3.08
CA ILE A 10 6.73 0.08 -2.18
C ILE A 10 8.03 0.82 -2.44
N LEU A 11 7.89 2.07 -2.83
CA LEU A 11 8.97 3.02 -3.04
C LEU A 11 9.01 3.94 -1.83
N GLY A 12 10.09 3.84 -1.04
CA GLY A 12 10.29 4.69 0.12
C GLY A 12 10.61 6.14 -0.26
N GLU A 13 10.83 6.97 0.76
CA GLU A 13 11.06 8.40 0.61
C GLU A 13 12.39 8.76 -0.07
N ASN A 14 13.38 7.86 0.00
CA ASN A 14 14.69 8.07 -0.63
C ASN A 14 14.80 7.38 -1.99
N TYR A 15 13.71 6.80 -2.50
CA TYR A 15 13.72 6.11 -3.77
C TYR A 15 14.15 7.02 -4.92
N SER A 16 15.14 6.56 -5.69
CA SER A 16 15.62 7.21 -6.90
C SER A 16 15.72 6.18 -8.04
N ILE A 17 15.53 6.62 -9.28
CA ILE A 17 15.70 5.75 -10.46
C ILE A 17 17.14 5.19 -10.56
N GLN A 18 18.10 5.90 -9.97
CA GLN A 18 19.51 5.52 -9.96
C GLN A 18 19.86 4.62 -8.77
N ASP A 19 19.02 4.59 -7.73
CA ASP A 19 19.28 3.91 -6.48
C ASP A 19 17.99 3.27 -5.95
N GLU A 20 17.83 1.98 -6.23
CA GLU A 20 16.65 1.18 -5.88
C GLU A 20 16.75 0.51 -4.50
N GLU A 21 17.72 0.88 -3.65
CA GLU A 21 17.87 0.24 -2.33
C GLU A 21 16.65 0.46 -1.42
N ASP A 22 15.96 1.58 -1.60
CA ASP A 22 14.76 1.98 -0.85
C ASP A 22 13.45 1.44 -1.48
N CYS A 23 13.54 0.44 -2.36
CA CYS A 23 12.38 -0.26 -2.89
C CYS A 23 12.21 -1.65 -2.27
N ARG A 24 10.96 -2.00 -1.93
CA ARG A 24 10.62 -3.35 -1.46
C ARG A 24 9.33 -3.86 -2.09
N VAL A 25 9.31 -5.14 -2.42
CA VAL A 25 8.09 -5.83 -2.84
C VAL A 25 7.43 -6.42 -1.61
N MET A 26 6.13 -6.16 -1.45
CA MET A 26 5.33 -6.71 -0.36
C MET A 26 3.96 -7.15 -0.88
N THR A 27 3.34 -8.07 -0.15
CA THR A 27 2.01 -8.59 -0.48
C THR A 27 0.94 -7.83 0.29
N VAL A 28 -0.11 -7.39 -0.40
CA VAL A 28 -1.27 -6.74 0.21
C VAL A 28 -2.05 -7.77 1.04
N GLY A 29 -2.14 -7.58 2.35
CA GLY A 29 -2.82 -8.49 3.27
C GLY A 29 -4.34 -8.32 3.26
N ARG A 30 -4.83 -7.18 3.71
CA ARG A 30 -6.26 -6.84 3.75
C ARG A 30 -6.48 -5.39 3.40
N LEU A 31 -7.67 -5.08 2.91
CA LEU A 31 -8.07 -3.75 2.48
C LEU A 31 -9.34 -3.31 3.22
N TRP A 32 -9.36 -2.06 3.65
CA TRP A 32 -10.56 -1.45 4.25
C TRP A 32 -10.82 -0.04 3.73
N ILE A 33 -12.09 0.33 3.68
CA ILE A 33 -12.53 1.70 3.46
C ILE A 33 -12.80 2.35 4.81
N PRO A 34 -12.05 3.39 5.20
CA PRO A 34 -12.24 4.05 6.48
C PRO A 34 -13.54 4.87 6.49
N VAL A 35 -14.42 4.61 7.46
CA VAL A 35 -15.68 5.36 7.68
C VAL A 35 -15.69 5.97 9.09
N ALA A 36 -14.54 6.51 9.50
CA ALA A 36 -14.25 7.17 10.77
C ALA A 36 -14.40 6.31 12.05
N ARG A 37 -15.58 5.75 12.32
CA ARG A 37 -15.86 4.94 13.52
C ARG A 37 -15.82 3.44 13.28
N TYR A 38 -15.90 3.03 12.02
CA TYR A 38 -15.81 1.65 11.60
C TYR A 38 -15.18 1.61 10.22
N ASP A 39 -14.60 0.45 9.91
CA ASP A 39 -13.91 0.21 8.65
C ASP A 39 -14.68 -0.89 7.91
N ILE A 40 -14.85 -0.70 6.60
CA ILE A 40 -15.54 -1.66 5.75
C ILE A 40 -14.48 -2.49 5.04
N GLU A 41 -14.42 -3.80 5.32
CA GLU A 41 -13.52 -4.72 4.65
C GLU A 41 -13.95 -4.94 3.19
N VAL A 42 -13.00 -4.86 2.26
CA VAL A 42 -13.23 -5.01 0.82
C VAL A 42 -12.20 -5.92 0.18
N SER A 43 -12.58 -6.67 -0.85
CA SER A 43 -11.67 -7.57 -1.58
C SER A 43 -10.85 -6.86 -2.66
N SER A 44 -11.31 -5.68 -3.12
CA SER A 44 -10.65 -4.91 -4.16
C SER A 44 -11.08 -3.45 -4.13
N ILE A 45 -10.22 -2.55 -4.59
CA ILE A 45 -10.53 -1.12 -4.70
C ILE A 45 -10.13 -0.51 -6.05
N GLY A 46 -10.99 0.39 -6.54
CA GLY A 46 -10.77 1.18 -7.74
C GLY A 46 -9.84 2.37 -7.50
N ALA A 47 -9.37 2.98 -8.59
CA ALA A 47 -8.56 4.21 -8.51
C ALA A 47 -9.40 5.39 -8.00
N GLY A 48 -8.78 6.29 -7.23
CA GLY A 48 -9.41 7.51 -6.71
C GLY A 48 -10.09 7.38 -5.34
N CYS A 49 -10.09 6.18 -4.74
CA CYS A 49 -10.60 5.96 -3.40
C CYS A 49 -9.49 6.06 -2.33
N LEU A 50 -9.88 6.44 -1.11
CA LEU A 50 -9.02 6.31 0.07
C LEU A 50 -9.22 4.92 0.68
N VAL A 51 -8.11 4.28 1.06
CA VAL A 51 -8.10 2.89 1.52
C VAL A 51 -7.05 2.71 2.62
N LEU A 52 -7.35 1.86 3.58
CA LEU A 52 -6.41 1.33 4.56
C LEU A 52 -5.90 -0.03 4.06
N MET A 53 -4.60 -0.25 4.13
CA MET A 53 -3.95 -1.49 3.70
C MET A 53 -3.16 -2.10 4.86
N GLU A 54 -3.28 -3.41 5.05
CA GLU A 54 -2.47 -4.18 6.00
C GLU A 54 -1.35 -4.95 5.29
N GLY A 55 -0.20 -5.09 5.97
CA GLY A 55 0.91 -5.93 5.54
C GLY A 55 1.99 -5.20 4.74
N ILE A 56 1.86 -3.89 4.52
CA ILE A 56 2.80 -3.06 3.76
C ILE A 56 3.53 -2.00 4.60
N ASP A 57 3.34 -2.01 5.92
CA ASP A 57 3.83 -0.98 6.85
C ASP A 57 5.33 -1.06 7.14
N GLN A 58 5.93 -2.26 7.02
CA GLN A 58 7.32 -2.50 7.43
C GLN A 58 8.37 -1.54 6.82
N PRO A 59 8.35 -1.19 5.51
CA PRO A 59 9.28 -0.23 4.92
C PRO A 59 8.82 1.24 5.03
N ILE A 60 7.60 1.50 5.53
CA ILE A 60 7.01 2.85 5.51
C ILE A 60 7.35 3.59 6.80
N THR A 61 8.27 4.55 6.74
CA THR A 61 8.61 5.39 7.91
C THR A 61 7.73 6.65 8.00
N LYS A 62 7.58 7.39 6.90
CA LYS A 62 6.73 8.59 6.85
C LYS A 62 5.80 8.59 5.65
N THR A 63 6.37 8.41 4.46
CA THR A 63 5.65 8.47 3.19
C THR A 63 6.24 7.45 2.23
N CYS A 64 5.40 6.86 1.38
CA CYS A 64 5.84 5.96 0.33
C CYS A 64 4.92 6.10 -0.89
N THR A 65 5.40 5.62 -2.03
CA THR A 65 4.60 5.44 -3.25
C THR A 65 4.45 3.96 -3.53
N ILE A 66 3.24 3.51 -3.85
CA ILE A 66 2.93 2.11 -4.17
C ILE A 66 2.75 1.99 -5.69
N CYS A 67 3.38 1.00 -6.30
CA CYS A 67 3.31 0.70 -7.73
C CYS A 67 2.87 -0.74 -7.98
#